data_AF-A0A7W1BBR6-F1
#
_entry.id   AF-A0A7W1BBR6-F1
#
_cell.length_a   1.000
_cell.length_b   1.000
_cell.length_c   1.000
_cell.angle_alpha   90.00
_cell.angle_beta   90.00
_cell.angle_gamma   90.00
#
_symmetry.space_group_name_H-M   'P 1'
#
loop_
_entity.id
_entity.type
_entity.pdbx_description
1 polymer ?
#
loop_
_entity_poly.entity_id
_entity_poly.type
_entity_poly.pdbx_seq_one_letter_code
_entity_poly.pdbx_strand_id
1 'polypeptide(L)'
;MVNVHVAVGFDGLDVFTPSTLANPSPHEQPIETSHLEGNLFVADATSTSSASIFKVSPDGTKTTFASGLGVVGSLALEPILEKLRNISARGLVGTGDDVLIGGFIVGGSALANNAVVVRAIGPSLAQTGVGNALGDPTLELRDASGALVASNDDWQDTQEGQITESGLAPSDANESAIYATLPAGNFTAVVRGAGETTGTALVEIYSAGM
;
A
#
# COMPACT_ATOMS: atom_id res chain seq x y z
N MET A 1 -3.89 8.03 19.75
CA MET A 1 -4.07 7.23 18.53
C MET A 1 -2.86 7.49 17.68
N VAL A 2 -2.16 6.43 17.29
CA VAL A 2 -0.86 6.54 16.66
C VAL A 2 -0.95 5.86 15.28
N ASN A 3 -0.88 6.64 14.20
CA ASN A 3 -1.10 6.13 12.85
C ASN A 3 0.18 5.50 12.30
N VAL A 4 0.18 4.18 12.10
CA VAL A 4 1.28 3.48 11.42
C VAL A 4 0.98 3.46 9.93
N HIS A 5 1.80 4.17 9.14
CA HIS A 5 1.75 4.12 7.68
C HIS A 5 2.94 3.30 7.20
N VAL A 6 2.72 2.38 6.27
CA VAL A 6 3.79 1.58 5.65
C VAL A 6 3.79 1.83 4.15
N ALA A 7 4.93 2.23 3.58
CA ALA A 7 5.15 2.31 2.14
C ALA A 7 6.22 1.30 1.73
N VAL A 8 5.91 0.43 0.76
CA VAL A 8 6.87 -0.52 0.19
C VAL A 8 7.15 -0.20 -1.28
N GLY A 9 8.41 0.02 -1.65
CA GLY A 9 8.83 0.05 -3.06
C GLY A 9 9.33 -1.32 -3.48
N PHE A 10 8.93 -1.80 -4.66
CA PHE A 10 9.37 -3.10 -5.20
C PHE A 10 10.24 -2.92 -6.45
N ASP A 11 11.33 -3.69 -6.51
CA ASP A 11 12.04 -4.09 -7.73
C ASP A 11 12.20 -5.63 -7.68
N GLY A 12 11.21 -6.34 -8.26
CA GLY A 12 11.28 -7.74 -8.70
C GLY A 12 11.66 -8.88 -7.74
N LEU A 13 10.70 -9.81 -7.57
CA LEU A 13 10.84 -11.27 -7.34
C LEU A 13 11.27 -11.78 -5.92
N ASP A 14 10.34 -12.38 -5.15
CA ASP A 14 10.18 -13.84 -4.92
C ASP A 14 9.23 -14.18 -3.72
N VAL A 15 8.71 -15.43 -3.67
CA VAL A 15 7.66 -15.94 -2.75
C VAL A 15 8.22 -16.69 -1.52
N PHE A 16 7.64 -16.51 -0.32
CA PHE A 16 7.94 -17.34 0.86
C PHE A 16 6.71 -17.94 1.56
N THR A 17 6.86 -19.18 2.04
CA THR A 17 5.87 -19.96 2.81
C THR A 17 6.13 -19.91 4.33
N PRO A 18 5.08 -20.00 5.17
CA PRO A 18 5.14 -19.68 6.60
C PRO A 18 5.61 -20.86 7.46
N SER A 19 6.87 -20.86 7.90
CA SER A 19 7.28 -21.56 9.12
C SER A 19 8.61 -21.02 9.63
N THR A 20 8.57 -20.36 10.80
CA THR A 20 9.63 -20.08 11.82
C THR A 20 9.74 -18.60 12.24
N LEU A 21 8.80 -18.11 13.06
CA LEU A 21 8.92 -16.85 13.81
C LEU A 21 9.58 -17.04 15.20
N ALA A 22 10.45 -18.05 15.37
CA ALA A 22 10.97 -18.41 16.70
C ALA A 22 12.42 -17.98 16.97
N ASN A 23 13.08 -17.28 16.04
CA ASN A 23 14.46 -16.84 16.23
C ASN A 23 14.76 -15.62 15.35
N PRO A 24 14.58 -14.39 15.85
CA PRO A 24 14.83 -13.20 15.05
C PRO A 24 16.31 -13.14 14.66
N SER A 25 16.59 -13.06 13.36
CA SER A 25 17.95 -12.84 12.90
C SER A 25 18.48 -11.48 13.39
N PRO A 26 19.80 -11.24 13.45
CA PRO A 26 20.36 -9.92 13.79
C PRO A 26 19.93 -8.79 12.83
N HIS A 27 19.21 -9.12 11.74
CA HIS A 27 18.63 -8.18 10.79
C HIS A 27 17.17 -7.82 11.06
N GLU A 28 16.55 -8.38 12.10
CA GLU A 28 15.22 -7.99 12.56
C GLU A 28 15.34 -6.87 13.60
N GLN A 29 15.05 -5.63 13.18
CA GLN A 29 14.94 -4.48 14.08
C GLN A 29 13.45 -4.26 14.42
N PRO A 30 12.98 -4.72 15.59
CA PRO A 30 11.57 -4.57 15.96
C PRO A 30 11.18 -3.09 16.03
N ILE A 31 10.02 -2.78 15.44
CA ILE A 31 9.45 -1.43 15.49
C ILE A 31 8.75 -1.27 16.84
N GLU A 32 9.47 -0.74 17.83
CA GLU A 32 8.93 -0.42 19.16
C GLU A 32 7.87 0.70 19.13
N THR A 33 6.98 0.71 20.13
CA THR A 33 5.87 1.69 20.29
C THR A 33 6.29 3.16 20.17
N SER A 34 7.48 3.52 20.66
CA SER A 34 8.05 4.87 20.56
C SER A 34 8.32 5.32 19.13
N HIS A 35 8.38 4.37 18.17
CA HIS A 35 8.59 4.68 16.77
C HIS A 35 7.28 4.95 16.03
N LEU A 36 6.12 4.69 16.63
CA LEU A 36 4.87 4.63 15.88
C LEU A 36 4.17 5.97 15.72
N GLU A 37 4.53 7.03 16.46
CA GLU A 37 3.90 8.38 16.61
C GLU A 37 3.33 9.09 15.35
N GLY A 38 2.47 8.46 14.55
CA GLY A 38 2.05 8.96 13.24
C GLY A 38 3.09 8.78 12.14
N ASN A 39 4.15 8.02 12.36
CA ASN A 39 5.27 7.94 11.43
C ASN A 39 4.96 7.03 10.24
N LEU A 40 5.42 7.43 9.06
CA LEU A 40 5.43 6.62 7.84
C LEU A 40 6.77 5.89 7.74
N PHE A 41 6.73 4.56 7.67
CA PHE A 41 7.90 3.74 7.39
C PHE A 41 7.95 3.41 5.90
N VAL A 42 9.02 3.84 5.23
CA VAL A 42 9.21 3.66 3.79
C VAL A 42 10.36 2.67 3.57
N ALA A 43 10.07 1.50 3.04
CA ALA A 43 11.08 0.62 2.49
C ALA A 43 11.51 1.14 1.12
N ASP A 44 12.80 1.45 0.97
CA ASP A 44 13.42 1.94 -0.25
C ASP A 44 14.55 0.99 -0.65
N ALA A 45 14.36 0.27 -1.76
CA ALA A 45 15.36 -0.61 -2.34
C ALA A 45 16.02 0.10 -3.52
N THR A 46 17.34 0.25 -3.45
CA THR A 46 18.15 0.85 -4.53
C THR A 46 18.86 -0.21 -5.38
N SER A 47 18.89 -1.45 -4.91
CA SER A 47 19.35 -2.65 -5.61
C SER A 47 18.93 -3.90 -4.84
N THR A 48 19.15 -5.08 -5.40
CA THR A 48 18.90 -6.37 -4.72
C THR A 48 19.77 -6.61 -3.48
N SER A 49 20.79 -5.76 -3.24
CA SER A 49 21.73 -5.88 -2.11
C SER A 49 21.83 -4.61 -1.28
N SER A 50 20.97 -3.61 -1.51
CA SER A 50 21.00 -2.37 -0.76
C SER A 50 19.61 -1.74 -0.66
N ALA A 51 19.01 -1.91 0.51
CA ALA A 51 17.77 -1.25 0.90
C ALA A 51 17.90 -0.58 2.27
N SER A 52 17.04 0.40 2.49
CA SER A 52 16.87 1.09 3.76
C SER A 52 15.38 1.17 4.10
N ILE A 53 15.07 1.16 5.39
CA ILE A 53 13.77 1.58 5.89
C ILE A 53 13.96 2.99 6.43
N PHE A 54 13.22 3.93 5.86
CA PHE A 54 13.16 5.30 6.35
C PHE A 54 11.95 5.48 7.26
N LYS A 55 12.13 6.27 8.30
CA LYS A 55 11.04 6.79 9.13
C LYS A 55 10.80 8.23 8.73
N VAL A 56 9.58 8.54 8.31
CA VAL A 56 9.12 9.90 7.97
C VAL A 56 8.15 10.35 9.06
N SER A 57 8.52 11.40 9.77
CA SER A 57 7.68 11.99 10.82
C SER A 57 6.49 12.77 10.23
N PRO A 58 5.42 13.04 11.01
CA PRO A 58 4.29 13.84 10.55
C PRO A 58 4.66 15.26 10.05
N ASP A 59 5.80 15.79 10.49
CA ASP A 59 6.36 17.07 10.00
C ASP A 59 7.15 16.94 8.68
N GLY A 60 7.18 15.74 8.08
CA GLY A 60 7.91 15.43 6.85
C GLY A 60 9.38 15.10 7.05
N THR A 61 9.90 15.09 8.29
CA THR A 61 11.31 14.80 8.55
C THR A 61 11.61 13.33 8.26
N LYS A 62 12.50 13.09 7.28
CA LYS A 62 12.99 11.74 6.92
C LYS A 62 14.24 11.38 7.72
N THR A 63 14.21 10.25 8.41
CA THR A 63 15.35 9.65 9.12
C THR A 63 15.54 8.20 8.73
N THR A 64 16.74 7.65 8.86
CA THR A 64 17.00 6.23 8.59
C THR A 64 16.63 5.40 9.81
N PHE A 65 15.66 4.51 9.66
CA PHE A 65 15.28 3.53 10.68
C PHE A 65 16.19 2.29 10.63
N ALA A 66 16.40 1.76 9.42
CA ALA A 66 17.31 0.65 9.17
C ALA A 66 18.04 0.85 7.82
N SER A 67 19.28 0.36 7.72
CA SER A 67 20.10 0.43 6.50
C SER A 67 20.97 -0.82 6.37
N GLY A 68 21.54 -1.04 5.18
CA GLY A 68 22.32 -2.25 4.90
C GLY A 68 21.45 -3.51 4.80
N LEU A 69 20.16 -3.34 4.51
CA LEU A 69 19.26 -4.44 4.22
C LEU A 69 19.53 -4.94 2.80
N GLY A 70 19.29 -6.22 2.55
CA GLY A 70 19.26 -6.79 1.20
C GLY A 70 18.01 -6.34 0.44
N VAL A 71 17.27 -7.28 -0.13
CA VAL A 71 15.91 -6.99 -0.64
C VAL A 71 14.97 -6.86 0.55
N VAL A 72 14.20 -5.76 0.64
CA VAL A 72 13.08 -5.68 1.59
C VAL A 72 11.89 -6.40 0.98
N GLY A 73 11.80 -7.72 1.22
CA GLY A 73 10.70 -8.55 0.74
C GLY A 73 9.43 -8.46 1.60
N SER A 74 9.58 -8.11 2.88
CA SER A 74 8.47 -7.97 3.82
C SER A 74 8.86 -7.07 5.00
N LEU A 75 7.87 -6.39 5.58
CA LEU A 75 7.96 -5.74 6.89
C LEU A 75 7.07 -6.51 7.87
N ALA A 76 7.66 -7.02 8.95
CA ALA A 76 6.91 -7.57 10.07
C ALA A 76 6.64 -6.45 11.10
N LEU A 77 5.38 -6.33 11.51
CA LEU A 77 4.95 -5.42 12.57
C LEU A 77 4.36 -6.28 13.68
N GLU A 78 4.93 -6.23 14.87
CA GLU A 78 4.27 -6.83 16.04
C GLU A 78 3.06 -5.95 16.40
N PRO A 79 1.86 -6.52 16.57
CA PRO A 79 0.69 -5.73 16.88
C PRO A 79 0.83 -5.21 18.31
N ILE A 80 1.12 -3.92 18.43
CA ILE A 80 0.61 -3.16 19.57
C ILE A 80 -0.92 -3.14 19.46
N LEU A 81 -1.64 -2.85 20.54
CA LEU A 81 -3.10 -2.92 20.66
C LEU A 81 -3.88 -1.93 19.74
N GLU A 82 -3.45 -1.72 18.50
CA GLU A 82 -3.95 -0.76 17.54
C GLU A 82 -4.14 -1.40 16.15
N LYS A 83 -5.06 -0.83 15.37
CA LYS A 83 -5.43 -1.32 14.03
C LYS A 83 -4.47 -0.71 12.99
N LEU A 84 -3.89 -1.53 12.11
CA LEU A 84 -3.17 -1.03 10.93
C LEU A 84 -4.12 -0.13 10.12
N ARG A 85 -3.72 1.12 9.91
CA ARG A 85 -4.57 2.12 9.24
C ARG A 85 -4.43 2.08 7.74
N ASN A 86 -3.21 1.92 7.24
CA ASN A 86 -2.94 1.83 5.82
C ASN A 86 -1.63 1.11 5.47
N ILE A 87 -1.59 0.58 4.26
CA ILE A 87 -0.37 0.16 3.55
C ILE A 87 -0.39 0.81 2.17
N SER A 88 0.78 1.18 1.66
CA SER A 88 0.97 1.79 0.35
C SER A 88 2.15 1.15 -0.36
N ALA A 89 2.12 1.11 -1.69
CA ALA A 89 3.26 0.75 -2.50
C ALA A 89 3.37 1.68 -3.70
N ARG A 90 4.60 2.10 -4.02
CA ARG A 90 4.89 2.91 -5.23
C ARG A 90 5.65 2.06 -6.23
N GLY A 91 5.23 2.09 -7.47
CA GLY A 91 5.94 1.38 -8.53
C GLY A 91 5.62 1.92 -9.92
N LEU A 92 6.39 1.44 -10.89
CA LEU A 92 6.13 1.65 -12.30
C LEU A 92 4.98 0.72 -12.74
N VAL A 93 4.00 1.30 -13.40
CA VAL A 93 2.96 0.62 -14.16
C VAL A 93 3.39 0.60 -15.62
N GLY A 94 3.47 -0.60 -16.20
CA GLY A 94 3.74 -0.85 -17.60
C GLY A 94 2.47 -1.21 -18.37
N THR A 95 2.63 -2.00 -19.42
CA THR A 95 1.55 -2.46 -20.31
C THR A 95 1.35 -3.97 -20.19
N GLY A 96 0.22 -4.50 -20.66
CA GLY A 96 -0.02 -5.95 -20.64
C GLY A 96 -0.01 -6.52 -19.21
N ASP A 97 0.88 -7.45 -18.90
CA ASP A 97 0.95 -8.05 -17.56
C ASP A 97 1.87 -7.27 -16.59
N ASP A 98 2.57 -6.24 -17.06
CA ASP A 98 3.46 -5.40 -16.25
C ASP A 98 2.64 -4.35 -15.47
N VAL A 99 1.99 -4.80 -14.39
CA VAL A 99 1.08 -3.99 -13.57
C VAL A 99 1.62 -3.76 -12.16
N LEU A 100 1.14 -2.71 -11.50
CA LEU A 100 1.41 -2.51 -10.07
C LEU A 100 0.41 -3.33 -9.25
N ILE A 101 0.92 -4.11 -8.29
CA ILE A 101 0.11 -5.00 -7.47
C ILE A 101 0.24 -4.63 -5.99
N GLY A 102 -0.91 -4.47 -5.33
CA GLY A 102 -1.04 -4.35 -3.88
C GLY A 102 -1.76 -5.57 -3.29
N GLY A 103 -1.01 -6.56 -2.82
CA GLY A 103 -1.56 -7.72 -2.14
C GLY A 103 -1.85 -7.43 -0.66
N PHE A 104 -3.03 -7.84 -0.17
CA PHE A 104 -3.37 -7.72 1.25
C PHE A 104 -4.28 -8.84 1.75
N ILE A 105 -4.32 -9.01 3.06
CA ILE A 105 -5.14 -10.02 3.74
C ILE A 105 -6.08 -9.29 4.69
N VAL A 106 -7.37 -9.57 4.56
CA VAL A 106 -8.41 -9.13 5.50
C VAL A 106 -8.58 -10.23 6.54
N GLY A 107 -8.40 -9.92 7.82
CA GLY A 107 -8.52 -10.90 8.89
C GLY A 107 -8.32 -10.32 10.28
N GLY A 108 -8.58 -11.15 11.30
CA GLY A 108 -8.48 -10.77 12.70
C GLY A 108 -9.68 -9.96 13.21
N SER A 109 -9.83 -9.86 14.53
CA SER A 109 -10.90 -9.11 15.21
C SER A 109 -10.75 -7.57 15.12
N ALA A 110 -9.70 -7.09 14.44
CA ALA A 110 -9.30 -5.69 14.39
C ALA A 110 -10.04 -4.87 13.33
N LEU A 111 -10.52 -5.46 12.24
CA LEU A 111 -11.32 -4.71 11.26
C LEU A 111 -12.78 -4.72 11.71
N ALA A 112 -13.18 -3.68 12.44
CA ALA A 112 -14.59 -3.47 12.75
C ALA A 112 -15.31 -3.28 11.41
N ASN A 113 -16.04 -4.30 10.97
CA ASN A 113 -16.83 -4.36 9.73
C ASN A 113 -16.08 -4.71 8.44
N ASN A 114 -14.79 -5.08 8.47
CA ASN A 114 -13.99 -5.44 7.29
C ASN A 114 -14.09 -4.49 6.08
N ALA A 115 -14.39 -3.22 6.33
CA ALA A 115 -14.48 -2.20 5.30
C ALA A 115 -13.07 -1.68 4.97
N VAL A 116 -12.75 -1.60 3.68
CA VAL A 116 -11.50 -1.08 3.16
C VAL A 116 -11.74 -0.03 2.09
N VAL A 117 -10.80 0.90 1.95
CA VAL A 117 -10.67 1.76 0.76
C VAL A 117 -9.35 1.42 0.09
N VAL A 118 -9.41 0.99 -1.17
CA VAL A 118 -8.24 0.76 -2.01
C VAL A 118 -8.16 1.92 -3.00
N ARG A 119 -6.98 2.53 -3.16
CA ARG A 119 -6.77 3.68 -4.07
C ARG A 119 -5.62 3.40 -5.03
N ALA A 120 -5.73 3.96 -6.23
CA ALA A 120 -4.66 4.09 -7.18
C ALA A 120 -4.40 5.59 -7.43
N ILE A 121 -3.24 6.08 -6.98
CA ILE A 121 -2.87 7.50 -7.05
C ILE A 121 -1.82 7.67 -8.14
N GLY A 122 -2.10 8.52 -9.13
CA GLY A 122 -1.23 8.76 -10.28
C GLY A 122 -0.98 10.25 -10.46
N PRO A 123 -1.93 11.01 -11.04
CA PRO A 123 -1.77 12.43 -11.35
C PRO A 123 -1.28 13.29 -10.19
N SER A 124 -1.78 13.06 -8.97
CA SER A 124 -1.39 13.89 -7.82
C SER A 124 0.06 13.68 -7.37
N LEU A 125 0.71 12.60 -7.80
CA LEU A 125 2.13 12.39 -7.53
C LEU A 125 3.01 13.46 -8.17
N ALA A 126 2.61 14.00 -9.34
CA ALA A 126 3.34 15.07 -10.02
C ALA A 126 3.44 16.33 -9.14
N GLN A 127 2.40 16.62 -8.35
CA GLN A 127 2.35 17.77 -7.43
C GLN A 127 3.33 17.60 -6.26
N THR A 128 3.72 16.37 -5.95
CA THR A 128 4.70 16.02 -4.91
C THR A 128 6.12 15.83 -5.45
N GLY A 129 6.36 16.16 -6.72
CA GLY A 129 7.68 16.09 -7.35
C GLY A 129 8.07 14.71 -7.89
N VAL A 130 7.13 13.76 -7.96
CA VAL A 130 7.36 12.47 -8.63
C VAL A 130 7.28 12.66 -10.13
N GLY A 131 8.39 12.41 -10.84
CA GLY A 131 8.43 12.44 -12.29
C GLY A 131 7.74 11.23 -12.92
N ASN A 132 7.29 11.38 -14.17
CA ASN A 132 6.63 10.31 -14.93
C ASN A 132 5.44 9.67 -14.18
N ALA A 133 4.61 10.49 -13.55
CA ALA A 133 3.38 10.03 -12.88
C ALA A 133 2.42 9.40 -13.91
N LEU A 134 1.76 8.31 -13.54
CA LEU A 134 0.72 7.70 -14.36
C LEU A 134 -0.47 8.66 -14.45
N GLY A 135 -0.85 9.05 -15.66
CA GLY A 135 -1.84 10.12 -15.88
C GLY A 135 -3.29 9.69 -15.66
N ASP A 136 -3.56 8.38 -15.70
CA ASP A 136 -4.92 7.83 -15.63
C ASP A 136 -4.86 6.39 -15.09
N PRO A 137 -4.71 6.20 -13.76
CA PRO A 137 -4.68 4.89 -13.12
C PRO A 137 -6.07 4.25 -13.02
N THR A 138 -6.21 3.02 -13.53
CA THR A 138 -7.38 2.17 -13.30
C THR A 138 -7.11 1.15 -12.20
N LEU A 139 -8.15 0.71 -11.48
CA LEU A 139 -8.03 -0.20 -10.34
C LEU A 139 -8.98 -1.39 -10.45
N GLU A 140 -8.44 -2.59 -10.29
CA GLU A 140 -9.22 -3.81 -10.05
C GLU A 140 -8.92 -4.39 -8.66
N LEU A 141 -9.95 -4.90 -8.00
CA LEU A 141 -9.84 -5.70 -6.79
C LEU A 141 -10.22 -7.14 -7.12
N ARG A 142 -9.33 -8.08 -6.82
CA ARG A 142 -9.51 -9.51 -7.10
C ARG A 142 -9.40 -10.34 -5.82
N ASP A 143 -10.17 -11.42 -5.74
CA ASP A 143 -10.12 -12.37 -4.62
C ASP A 143 -9.01 -13.43 -4.80
N ALA A 144 -8.90 -14.35 -3.84
CA ALA A 144 -7.90 -15.41 -3.84
C ALA A 144 -7.99 -16.39 -5.03
N SER A 145 -9.14 -16.45 -5.71
CA SER A 145 -9.30 -17.24 -6.94
C SER A 145 -8.94 -16.48 -8.21
N GLY A 146 -8.62 -15.18 -8.08
CA GLY A 146 -8.41 -14.25 -9.19
C GLY A 146 -9.72 -13.66 -9.74
N ALA A 147 -10.87 -13.98 -9.15
CA ALA A 147 -12.15 -13.45 -9.59
C ALA A 147 -12.25 -11.95 -9.27
N LEU A 148 -12.86 -11.20 -10.18
CA LEU A 148 -13.09 -9.77 -10.00
C LEU A 148 -14.13 -9.54 -8.91
N VAL A 149 -13.74 -8.77 -7.89
CA VAL A 149 -14.61 -8.33 -6.79
C VAL A 149 -15.21 -6.97 -7.13
N ALA A 150 -14.38 -6.04 -7.57
CA ALA A 150 -14.76 -4.70 -7.97
C ALA A 150 -13.71 -4.12 -8.92
N SER A 151 -14.10 -3.14 -9.71
CA SER A 151 -13.20 -2.33 -10.53
C SER A 151 -13.65 -0.88 -10.50
N ASN A 152 -12.72 0.04 -10.66
CA ASN A 152 -13.03 1.45 -10.86
C ASN A 152 -12.00 2.13 -11.77
N ASP A 153 -12.43 3.13 -12.51
CA ASP A 153 -11.58 3.96 -13.36
C ASP A 153 -11.39 5.31 -12.64
N ASP A 154 -12.44 6.11 -12.58
CA ASP A 154 -12.47 7.34 -11.80
C ASP A 154 -13.15 7.12 -10.44
N TRP A 155 -12.57 7.61 -9.35
CA TRP A 155 -13.08 7.34 -8.00
C TRP A 155 -14.54 7.80 -7.80
N GLN A 156 -15.00 8.78 -8.56
CA GLN A 156 -16.38 9.26 -8.53
C GLN A 156 -17.39 8.37 -9.28
N ASP A 157 -16.96 7.44 -10.14
CA ASP A 157 -17.87 6.74 -11.06
C ASP A 157 -18.95 5.90 -10.35
N THR A 158 -18.58 5.23 -9.26
CA THR A 158 -19.45 4.21 -8.66
C THR A 158 -19.71 4.39 -7.17
N GLN A 159 -18.74 4.87 -6.40
CA GLN A 159 -18.78 4.86 -4.93
C GLN A 159 -18.38 6.21 -4.31
N GLU A 160 -18.60 7.32 -5.04
CA GLU A 160 -18.22 8.68 -4.62
C GLU A 160 -18.66 8.99 -3.18
N GLY A 161 -19.91 8.64 -2.84
CA GLY A 161 -20.48 8.89 -1.51
C GLY A 161 -19.70 8.18 -0.39
N GLN A 162 -19.48 6.86 -0.51
CA GLN A 162 -18.74 6.10 0.52
C GLN A 162 -17.27 6.53 0.61
N ILE A 163 -16.65 6.80 -0.54
CA ILE A 163 -15.25 7.24 -0.60
C ILE A 163 -15.10 8.63 0.03
N THR A 164 -16.03 9.55 -0.23
CA THR A 164 -16.06 10.87 0.40
C THR A 164 -16.31 10.77 1.91
N GLU A 165 -17.29 9.99 2.33
CA GLU A 165 -17.64 9.81 3.75
C GLU A 165 -16.48 9.18 4.55
N SER A 166 -15.68 8.32 3.91
CA SER A 166 -14.48 7.75 4.53
C SER A 166 -13.36 8.76 4.79
N GLY A 167 -13.41 9.94 4.17
CA GLY A 167 -12.34 10.95 4.23
C GLY A 167 -11.10 10.57 3.41
N LEU A 168 -11.19 9.57 2.54
CA LEU A 168 -10.10 9.03 1.75
C LEU A 168 -10.28 9.28 0.24
N ALA A 169 -11.13 10.22 -0.15
CA ALA A 169 -11.26 10.61 -1.55
C ALA A 169 -9.88 11.00 -2.14
N PRO A 170 -9.52 10.43 -3.32
CA PRO A 170 -8.43 10.95 -4.11
C PRO A 170 -8.64 12.43 -4.46
N SER A 171 -7.56 13.10 -4.83
CA SER A 171 -7.57 14.57 -5.01
C SER A 171 -7.69 14.97 -6.46
N ASP A 172 -7.21 14.13 -7.37
CA ASP A 172 -7.46 14.25 -8.81
C ASP A 172 -8.68 13.40 -9.17
N ALA A 173 -9.44 13.81 -10.19
CA ALA A 173 -10.63 13.09 -10.63
C ALA A 173 -10.29 11.84 -11.43
N ASN A 174 -9.13 11.81 -12.11
CA ASN A 174 -8.68 10.64 -12.86
C ASN A 174 -7.96 9.62 -11.96
N GLU A 175 -8.08 9.73 -10.63
CA GLU A 175 -7.54 8.75 -9.69
C GLU A 175 -8.61 7.71 -9.37
N SER A 176 -8.22 6.45 -9.22
CA SER A 176 -9.16 5.39 -8.93
C SER A 176 -9.26 5.08 -7.45
N ALA A 177 -10.47 4.75 -6.98
CA ALA A 177 -10.64 4.17 -5.65
C ALA A 177 -11.84 3.22 -5.58
N ILE A 178 -11.72 2.21 -4.72
CA ILE A 178 -12.75 1.21 -4.44
C ILE A 178 -13.02 1.20 -2.94
N TYR A 179 -14.28 1.43 -2.55
CA TYR A 179 -14.76 1.13 -1.20
C TYR A 179 -15.39 -0.26 -1.19
N ALA A 180 -14.92 -1.15 -0.32
CA ALA A 180 -15.46 -2.51 -0.24
C ALA A 180 -15.53 -3.05 1.19
N THR A 181 -16.61 -3.78 1.48
CA THR A 181 -16.70 -4.62 2.68
C THR A 181 -16.34 -6.04 2.28
N LEU A 182 -15.24 -6.56 2.81
CA LEU A 182 -14.66 -7.82 2.37
C LEU A 182 -14.81 -8.92 3.43
N PRO A 183 -15.05 -10.19 3.04
CA PRO A 183 -14.88 -11.30 3.97
C PRO A 183 -13.41 -11.42 4.38
N ALA A 184 -13.14 -12.19 5.44
CA ALA A 184 -11.77 -12.57 5.76
C ALA A 184 -11.18 -13.41 4.60
N GLY A 185 -9.97 -13.07 4.17
CA GLY A 185 -9.35 -13.70 3.01
C GLY A 185 -8.26 -12.84 2.36
N ASN A 186 -7.72 -13.36 1.26
CA ASN A 186 -6.65 -12.73 0.51
C ASN A 186 -7.22 -11.96 -0.68
N PHE A 187 -6.69 -10.77 -0.91
CA PHE A 187 -7.12 -9.88 -1.98
C PHE A 187 -5.93 -9.27 -2.70
N THR A 188 -6.12 -8.97 -3.98
CA THR A 188 -5.13 -8.36 -4.85
C THR A 188 -5.72 -7.11 -5.47
N ALA A 189 -5.12 -5.95 -5.17
CA ALA A 189 -5.35 -4.72 -5.91
C ALA A 189 -4.42 -4.70 -7.13
N VAL A 190 -4.97 -4.48 -8.32
CA VAL A 190 -4.24 -4.42 -9.58
C VAL A 190 -4.42 -3.04 -10.18
N VAL A 191 -3.32 -2.32 -10.37
CA VAL A 191 -3.30 -0.96 -10.93
C VAL A 191 -2.72 -0.99 -12.33
N ARG A 192 -3.45 -0.40 -13.28
CA ARG A 192 -3.11 -0.30 -14.70
C ARG A 192 -3.20 1.15 -15.16
N GLY A 193 -2.58 1.47 -16.30
CA GLY A 193 -2.84 2.72 -17.00
C GLY A 193 -3.99 2.57 -17.99
N ALA A 194 -4.95 3.48 -17.96
CA ALA A 194 -6.00 3.53 -18.97
C ALA A 194 -5.39 3.61 -20.37
N GLY A 195 -5.94 2.85 -21.32
CA GLY A 195 -5.44 2.81 -22.69
C GLY A 195 -4.01 2.29 -22.86
N GLU A 196 -3.54 1.41 -21.97
CA GLU A 196 -2.16 0.87 -21.98
C GLU A 196 -1.09 1.96 -21.80
N THR A 197 -1.40 2.98 -21.00
CA THR A 197 -0.42 3.99 -20.61
C THR A 197 0.50 3.49 -19.50
N THR A 198 1.68 4.10 -19.39
CA THR A 198 2.71 3.72 -18.41
C THR A 198 3.07 4.90 -17.52
N GLY A 199 3.51 4.63 -16.30
CA GLY A 199 3.94 5.68 -15.38
C GLY A 199 4.08 5.19 -13.95
N THR A 200 4.50 6.08 -13.06
CA THR A 200 4.59 5.81 -11.63
C THR A 200 3.23 6.00 -10.98
N ALA A 201 2.77 5.02 -10.21
CA ALA A 201 1.55 5.10 -9.42
C ALA A 201 1.80 4.65 -7.98
N LEU A 202 0.92 5.04 -7.06
CA LEU A 202 0.75 4.40 -5.76
C LEU A 202 -0.47 3.49 -5.80
N VAL A 203 -0.36 2.33 -5.18
CA VAL A 203 -1.50 1.57 -4.67
C VAL A 203 -1.56 1.75 -3.16
N GLU A 204 -2.73 2.06 -2.63
CA GLU A 204 -2.93 2.28 -1.19
C GLU A 204 -4.13 1.49 -0.71
N ILE A 205 -4.03 0.89 0.48
CA ILE A 205 -5.10 0.12 1.10
C ILE A 205 -5.29 0.63 2.51
N TYR A 206 -6.50 1.11 2.81
CA TYR A 206 -6.89 1.67 4.09
C TYR A 206 -7.93 0.80 4.77
N SER A 207 -7.90 0.75 6.10
CA SER A 207 -9.09 0.36 6.88
C SER A 207 -10.08 1.52 6.92
N ALA A 208 -11.32 1.27 6.49
CA ALA A 208 -12.36 2.30 6.33
C ALA A 208 -13.25 2.51 7.59
N GLY A 209 -12.99 1.78 8.68
CA GLY A 209 -13.71 1.91 9.95
C GLY A 209 -12.99 2.80 10.95
N MET A 210 -13.35 4.07 11.02
CA MET A 210 -13.06 4.98 12.15
C MET A 210 -14.35 5.43 12.81
#